data_AF-X1RJJ6-F1
#
_entry.id   AF-X1RJJ6-F1
#
_cell.length_a   1.000
_cell.length_b   1.000
_cell.length_c   1.000
_cell.angle_alpha   90.00
_cell.angle_beta   90.00
_cell.angle_gamma   90.00
#
_symmetry.space_group_name_H-M   'P 1'
#
loop_
_entity.id
_entity.type
_entity.pdbx_description
1 polymer ?
#
loop_
_entity_poly.entity_id
_entity_poly.type
_entity_poly.pdbx_seq_one_letter_code
_entity_poly.pdbx_strand_id
1 'polypeptide(L)'
;MIYGCPDDTNFSKMIRFIKRKGFFITFGSGNNLIQPIYIEDVADSIVNVLDNKKTYQKIYNIAGKDPLKYNEMLDIVRNKLKKKFKVIKIPIKLGILLISIYSKISKNP
;
A
#
# COMPACT_ATOMS: atom_id res chain seq x y z
N MET A 1 -4.03 4.60 -2.44
CA MET A 1 -2.68 3.99 -2.58
C MET A 1 -2.47 3.71 -4.06
N ILE A 2 -1.54 4.43 -4.69
CA ILE A 2 -1.25 4.28 -6.12
C ILE A 2 -0.02 3.38 -6.29
N TYR A 3 -0.01 2.52 -7.30
CA TYR A 3 1.13 1.66 -7.65
C TYR A 3 1.38 1.66 -9.16
N GLY A 4 2.57 1.23 -9.58
CA GLY A 4 2.93 1.07 -11.01
C GLY A 4 4.17 1.85 -11.45
N CYS A 5 4.59 2.84 -10.67
CA CYS A 5 5.84 3.56 -10.91
C CYS A 5 7.02 2.83 -10.24
N PRO A 6 8.19 2.66 -10.90
CA PRO A 6 9.35 1.95 -10.36
C PRO A 6 9.89 2.46 -9.01
N ASP A 7 9.63 3.73 -8.70
CA ASP A 7 10.06 4.39 -7.46
C ASP A 7 8.88 4.82 -6.57
N ASP A 8 7.73 4.16 -6.72
CA ASP A 8 6.61 4.43 -5.83
C ASP A 8 6.95 4.06 -4.36
N THR A 9 6.45 4.88 -3.44
CA THR A 9 6.72 4.75 -2.00
C THR A 9 5.97 3.61 -1.33
N ASN A 10 5.08 2.92 -2.06
CA ASN A 10 4.23 1.84 -1.58
C ASN A 10 4.78 0.48 -2.03
N PHE A 11 4.34 -0.02 -3.19
CA PHE A 11 4.65 -1.34 -3.70
C PHE A 11 6.10 -1.49 -4.11
N SER A 12 6.67 -0.55 -4.85
CA SER A 12 8.08 -0.67 -5.28
C SER A 12 9.04 -0.67 -4.09
N LYS A 13 8.80 0.17 -3.09
CA LYS A 13 9.55 0.16 -1.82
C LYS A 13 9.40 -1.16 -1.06
N MET A 14 8.17 -1.67 -0.94
CA MET A 14 7.89 -2.97 -0.31
C MET A 14 8.61 -4.12 -1.04
N ILE A 15 8.48 -4.20 -2.36
CA ILE A 15 9.11 -5.24 -3.19
C ILE A 15 10.63 -5.18 -3.06
N ARG A 16 11.23 -3.98 -3.08
CA ARG A 16 12.66 -3.77 -2.87
C ARG A 16 13.11 -4.26 -1.49
N PHE A 17 12.33 -3.96 -0.45
CA PHE A 17 12.57 -4.48 0.90
C PHE A 17 12.52 -6.01 0.93
N ILE A 18 11.48 -6.62 0.39
CA ILE A 18 11.30 -8.09 0.33
C ILE A 18 12.44 -8.75 -0.43
N LYS A 19 12.81 -8.21 -1.60
CA LYS A 19 13.92 -8.74 -2.41
C LYS A 19 15.22 -8.77 -1.61
N ARG A 20 15.53 -7.68 -0.89
CA ARG A 20 16.76 -7.50 -0.12
C ARG A 20 16.79 -8.25 1.22
N LYS A 21 15.67 -8.31 1.94
CA LYS A 21 15.61 -8.83 3.32
C LYS A 21 15.06 -10.26 3.41
N GLY A 22 14.28 -10.72 2.43
CA GLY A 22 13.69 -12.07 2.43
C GLY A 22 12.51 -12.26 3.39
N PHE A 23 12.06 -11.19 4.05
CA PHE A 23 10.87 -11.17 4.89
C PHE A 23 10.14 -9.83 4.74
N PHE A 24 8.92 -9.78 5.25
CA PHE A 24 8.12 -8.56 5.36
C PHE A 24 7.47 -8.49 6.75
N ILE A 25 7.29 -7.27 7.27
CA ILE A 25 6.67 -7.03 8.57
C ILE A 25 5.28 -6.45 8.36
N THR A 26 4.28 -6.99 9.05
CA THR A 26 2.91 -6.47 9.05
C THR A 26 2.44 -6.24 10.48
N PHE A 27 1.56 -5.27 10.68
CA PHE A 27 0.95 -5.02 11.99
C PHE A 27 -0.46 -5.61 12.03
N GLY A 28 -0.78 -6.32 13.12
CA GLY A 28 -2.07 -6.98 13.29
C GLY A 28 -2.24 -8.26 12.45
N SER A 29 -3.49 -8.63 12.19
CA SER A 29 -3.85 -9.90 11.53
C SER A 29 -3.57 -9.93 10.03
N GLY A 30 -3.46 -8.75 9.39
CA GLY A 30 -3.39 -8.60 7.93
C GLY A 30 -4.73 -8.80 7.20
N ASN A 31 -5.84 -8.87 7.95
CA ASN A 31 -7.20 -8.97 7.37
C ASN A 31 -7.81 -7.61 7.05
N ASN A 32 -7.08 -6.51 7.29
CA ASN A 32 -7.50 -5.18 6.87
C ASN A 32 -7.57 -5.10 5.35
N LEU A 33 -8.59 -4.42 4.85
CA LEU A 33 -8.79 -4.19 3.43
C LEU A 33 -7.89 -3.05 2.95
N ILE A 34 -7.37 -3.21 1.74
CA ILE A 34 -6.71 -2.19 0.95
C ILE A 34 -7.28 -2.23 -0.47
N GLN A 35 -7.26 -1.09 -1.17
CA GLN A 35 -7.74 -1.00 -2.55
C GLN A 35 -6.76 -0.18 -3.39
N PRO A 36 -5.62 -0.78 -3.78
CA PRO A 36 -4.60 -0.11 -4.57
C PRO A 36 -5.10 0.13 -6.00
N ILE A 37 -4.81 1.30 -6.55
CA ILE A 37 -5.13 1.65 -7.93
C ILE A 37 -3.85 1.76 -8.76
N TYR A 38 -3.91 1.31 -10.02
CA TYR A 38 -2.79 1.42 -10.94
C TYR A 38 -2.66 2.86 -11.43
N ILE A 39 -1.42 3.33 -11.63
CA ILE A 39 -1.15 4.74 -11.93
C ILE A 39 -1.74 5.19 -13.27
N GLU A 40 -1.77 4.32 -14.28
CA GLU A 40 -2.38 4.65 -15.58
C GLU A 40 -3.91 4.82 -15.45
N ASP A 41 -4.59 3.97 -14.66
CA ASP A 41 -6.03 4.13 -14.41
C ASP A 41 -6.35 5.50 -13.77
N VAL A 42 -5.46 6.00 -12.91
CA VAL A 42 -5.58 7.35 -12.33
C VAL A 42 -5.39 8.42 -13.39
N ALA A 43 -4.36 8.29 -14.23
CA ALA A 43 -4.08 9.23 -15.32
C ALA A 43 -5.25 9.30 -16.31
N ASP A 44 -5.76 8.15 -16.73
CA ASP A 44 -6.92 8.05 -17.63
C ASP A 44 -8.17 8.66 -17.00
N SER A 45 -8.40 8.43 -15.70
CA SER A 45 -9.51 9.06 -14.99
C SER A 45 -9.41 10.59 -14.99
N ILE A 46 -8.21 11.15 -14.87
CA ILE A 46 -8.00 12.60 -14.94
C ILE A 46 -8.28 13.10 -16.37
N VAL A 47 -7.71 12.47 -17.39
CA VAL A 47 -7.90 12.85 -18.80
C VAL A 47 -9.39 12.82 -19.18
N ASN A 48 -10.12 11.78 -18.76
CA ASN A 48 -11.53 11.60 -19.06
C ASN A 48 -12.46 12.69 -18.47
N VAL A 49 -12.02 13.40 -17.43
CA VAL A 49 -12.86 14.42 -16.79
C VAL A 49 -12.57 15.84 -17.26
N LEU A 50 -11.43 16.11 -17.92
CA LEU A 50 -10.99 17.47 -18.28
C LEU A 50 -12.03 18.23 -19.11
N ASP A 51 -12.50 17.63 -20.21
CA ASP A 51 -13.44 18.28 -21.14
C ASP A 51 -14.90 17.83 -20.94
N ASN A 52 -15.17 17.06 -19.87
CA ASN A 52 -16.49 16.54 -19.60
C ASN A 52 -17.27 17.49 -18.69
N LYS A 53 -18.09 18.39 -19.27
CA LYS A 53 -18.93 19.33 -18.50
C LYS A 53 -19.80 18.66 -17.42
N LYS A 54 -20.14 17.37 -17.56
CA LYS A 54 -20.92 16.62 -16.54
C LYS A 54 -20.13 16.38 -15.25
N THR A 55 -18.81 16.54 -15.25
CA THR A 55 -17.93 16.28 -14.10
C THR A 55 -17.59 17.54 -13.33
N TYR A 56 -17.94 18.72 -13.84
CA TYR A 56 -17.59 20.00 -13.24
C TYR A 56 -18.21 20.14 -11.84
N GLN A 57 -17.41 20.67 -10.91
CA GLN A 57 -17.78 20.87 -9.51
C GLN A 57 -18.23 19.59 -8.79
N LYS A 58 -17.77 18.42 -9.24
CA LYS A 58 -18.02 17.14 -8.58
C LYS A 58 -16.75 16.55 -7.99
N ILE A 59 -16.92 15.79 -6.91
CA ILE A 59 -15.86 15.09 -6.21
C ILE A 59 -16.05 13.59 -6.47
N TYR A 60 -14.99 12.92 -6.89
CA TYR A 60 -15.00 11.49 -7.18
C TYR A 60 -13.94 10.77 -6.37
N ASN A 61 -14.33 9.65 -5.77
CA ASN A 61 -13.38 8.70 -5.19
C ASN A 61 -12.97 7.73 -6.29
N ILE A 62 -11.69 7.73 -6.64
CA ILE A 62 -11.12 6.80 -7.60
C ILE A 62 -10.38 5.71 -6.81
N ALA A 63 -10.77 4.46 -7.01
CA ALA A 63 -10.20 3.32 -6.32
C ALA A 63 -9.92 2.19 -7.32
N GLY A 64 -9.00 1.29 -6.96
CA GLY A 64 -8.74 0.10 -7.77
C GLY A 64 -9.96 -0.81 -7.83
N LYS A 65 -9.94 -1.76 -8.76
CA LYS A 65 -11.10 -2.60 -9.10
C LYS A 65 -11.84 -3.17 -7.89
N ASP A 66 -11.15 -3.94 -7.04
CA ASP A 66 -11.75 -4.64 -5.90
C ASP A 66 -10.91 -4.41 -4.62
N PRO A 67 -11.54 -4.22 -3.45
CA PRO A 67 -10.82 -4.24 -2.18
C PRO A 67 -10.30 -5.65 -1.90
N LEU A 68 -9.07 -5.74 -1.40
CA LEU A 68 -8.44 -7.00 -1.03
C LEU A 68 -7.84 -6.94 0.37
N LYS A 69 -7.79 -8.08 1.06
CA LYS A 69 -7.10 -8.17 2.34
C LYS A 69 -5.61 -7.98 2.14
N TYR A 70 -4.95 -7.39 3.13
CA TYR A 70 -3.51 -7.19 3.09
C TYR A 70 -2.73 -8.50 2.92
N ASN A 71 -3.19 -9.59 3.55
CA ASN A 71 -2.61 -10.93 3.36
C ASN A 71 -2.73 -11.40 1.90
N GLU A 72 -3.88 -11.20 1.25
CA GLU A 72 -4.10 -11.57 -0.16
C GLU A 72 -3.16 -10.78 -1.07
N MET A 73 -2.92 -9.49 -0.77
CA MET A 73 -1.94 -8.68 -1.48
C MET A 73 -0.53 -9.26 -1.38
N LEU A 74 -0.10 -9.67 -0.19
CA LEU A 74 1.23 -10.29 0.00
C LEU A 74 1.34 -11.62 -0.74
N ASP A 75 0.25 -12.38 -0.84
CA ASP A 75 0.20 -13.62 -1.61
C ASP A 75 0.32 -13.36 -3.12
N ILE A 76 -0.35 -12.33 -3.64
CA ILE A 76 -0.17 -11.86 -5.02
C ILE A 76 1.29 -11.49 -5.28
N VAL A 77 1.91 -10.71 -4.38
CA VAL A 77 3.32 -10.32 -4.49
C VAL A 77 4.24 -11.55 -4.48
N ARG A 78 3.99 -12.52 -3.59
CA ARG A 78 4.76 -13.78 -3.52
C ARG A 78 4.70 -14.54 -4.85
N ASN A 79 3.51 -14.66 -5.43
CA ASN A 79 3.27 -15.36 -6.68
C ASN A 79 3.91 -14.65 -7.87
N LYS A 80 3.75 -13.32 -7.98
CA LYS A 80 4.32 -12.52 -9.08
C LYS A 80 5.85 -12.45 -9.02
N LEU A 81 6.44 -12.37 -7.82
CA LEU A 81 7.89 -12.39 -7.66
C LEU A 81 8.51 -13.79 -7.80
N LYS A 82 7.71 -14.87 -7.80
CA LYS A 82 8.17 -16.26 -7.73
C LYS A 82 9.17 -16.49 -6.59
N LYS A 83 9.02 -15.75 -5.49
CA LYS A 83 9.96 -15.75 -4.34
C LYS A 83 9.18 -15.97 -3.06
N LYS A 84 9.53 -17.01 -2.30
CA LYS A 84 9.03 -17.19 -0.94
C LYS A 84 9.69 -16.17 -0.01
N PHE A 85 8.89 -15.52 0.84
CA PHE A 85 9.35 -14.65 1.92
C PHE A 85 8.46 -14.86 3.15
N LYS A 86 9.06 -14.72 4.35
CA LYS A 86 8.32 -14.85 5.61
C LYS A 86 7.57 -13.56 5.91
N VAL A 87 6.36 -13.66 6.44
CA VAL A 87 5.57 -12.52 6.92
C VAL A 87 5.58 -12.54 8.44
N ILE A 88 6.21 -11.54 9.06
CA ILE A 88 6.30 -11.38 10.51
C ILE A 88 5.15 -10.47 10.95
N LYS A 89 4.22 -11.02 11.74
CA LYS A 89 3.07 -10.26 12.25
C LYS A 89 3.41 -9.68 13.62
N ILE A 90 3.40 -8.36 13.74
CA ILE A 90 3.60 -7.64 14.98
C ILE A 90 2.23 -7.27 15.58
N PRO A 91 1.93 -7.60 16.84
CA PRO A 91 0.72 -7.15 17.50
C PRO A 91 0.62 -5.62 17.53
N ILE A 92 -0.57 -5.07 17.27
CA ILE A 92 -0.79 -3.61 17.20
C ILE A 92 -0.36 -2.93 18.51
N LYS A 93 -0.66 -3.53 19.67
CA LYS A 93 -0.26 -3.01 20.99
C LYS A 93 1.25 -2.82 21.11
N LEU A 94 2.04 -3.77 20.58
CA LEU A 94 3.50 -3.67 20.58
C LEU A 94 3.97 -2.56 19.64
N GLY A 95 3.36 -2.43 18.46
CA GLY A 95 3.65 -1.33 17.54
C GLY A 95 3.38 0.05 18.17
N ILE A 96 2.25 0.20 18.88
CA ILE A 96 1.91 1.44 19.59
C ILE A 96 2.93 1.75 20.69
N LEU A 97 3.34 0.75 21.48
CA LEU A 97 4.35 0.92 22.52
C LEU A 97 5.68 1.42 21.93
N LEU A 98 6.15 0.80 20.85
CA LEU A 98 7.41 1.18 20.18
C LEU A 98 7.35 2.61 19.64
N ILE A 99 6.24 3.00 19.01
CA ILE A 99 6.03 4.37 18.52
C ILE A 99 5.98 5.36 19.68
N SER A 100 5.34 5.02 20.79
CA SER A 100 5.27 5.89 21.98
C SER A 100 6.63 6.10 22.64
N ILE A 101 7.49 5.09 22.64
CA ILE A 101 8.88 5.23 23.12
C ILE A 101 9.67 6.11 22.14
N TYR A 102 9.54 5.86 20.84
CA TYR A 102 10.23 6.64 19.81
C TYR A 102 9.85 8.12 19.84
N SER A 103 8.55 8.43 19.99
CA SER A 103 8.08 9.83 20.01
C SER A 103 8.56 10.62 21.23
N LYS A 104 8.87 9.94 22.34
CA LYS A 104 9.46 10.58 23.54
C LYS A 104 10.95 10.85 23.38
N ILE A 105 11.66 10.10 22.55
CA ILE A 105 13.11 10.19 22.38
C ILE A 105 13.48 11.06 21.17
N SER A 106 12.68 11.04 20.10
CA SER A 106 12.94 11.82 18.90
C SER A 106 12.51 13.28 19.05
N LYS A 107 13.42 14.22 18.74
CA LYS A 107 13.13 15.66 18.71
C LYS A 107 12.18 16.08 17.58
N ASN A 108 12.01 15.21 16.56
CA ASN A 108 11.04 15.37 15.48
C ASN A 108 10.32 14.01 15.30
N PRO A 109 9.19 13.77 16.00
CA PRO A 109 8.42 12.54 15.88
C PRO A 109 7.73 12.38 14.52
#